data_AF-A0A7C7KPD6-F1
#
_entry.id   AF-A0A7C7KPD6-F1
#
_cell.length_a   1.000
_cell.length_b   1.000
_cell.length_c   1.000
_cell.angle_alpha   90.00
_cell.angle_beta   90.00
_cell.angle_gamma   90.00
#
_symmetry.space_group_name_H-M   'P 1'
#
loop_
_entity.id
_entity.type
_entity.pdbx_description
1 polymer ?
#
loop_
_entity_poly.entity_id
_entity_poly.type
_entity_poly.pdbx_seq_one_letter_code
_entity_poly.pdbx_strand_id
1 'polypeptide(L)'
;MLRSLFIAATGLQTYKKATDVISTNINNVSNPNYNRKDVSIVDLPKGGVALDSIKRAFNKYLFLQYVKNIYSLKDLETQKFYLGNIEETFDDLKGLGILNDLGKFFDAWQDVANDPDDITNREILILTTDLLLDKSKQAYQTLIDNQIDIWDNIKNNVKVLNDRLETLAKINVKLNSVPNDPSLLDERDKLIKKISELINVNVTLDDKGKVYLTTTKGIPLVEDKNAFLFYVDIPNKVKDFTNNRYIYNFMDNINLIKGGKLGGLAKSYLKIEEYKKKFSAFLTNLVENVNKVFAYDSNGKAPYTLNSDEQAIPFFTSSLPMTLQSLDVKDEYKIKRDDLKTKSVILDSNGKLTLSISIANQSLYEISLEKSDIKDTDSNGIISLDELVKAINSKLSSTTDSNGVSLDTYLEASYKYYNGEWRLRFTNKESNASFFVKDNLTIFGENGFAFDTYTIKNLSI
;
A
#
# COMPACT_ATOMS: atom_id res chain seq x y z
N MET A 1 26.07 -60.48 -43.72
CA MET A 1 25.30 -59.26 -44.08
C MET A 1 24.29 -58.83 -43.00
N LEU A 2 23.44 -59.71 -42.46
CA LEU A 2 22.45 -59.32 -41.43
C LEU A 2 23.06 -58.75 -40.13
N ARG A 3 24.19 -59.30 -39.66
CA ARG A 3 24.90 -58.80 -38.46
C ARG A 3 25.48 -57.39 -38.65
N SER A 4 26.13 -57.13 -39.78
CA SER A 4 26.73 -55.81 -40.06
C SER A 4 25.65 -54.74 -40.23
N LEU A 5 24.52 -55.07 -40.86
CA LEU A 5 23.36 -54.18 -40.96
C LEU A 5 22.75 -53.88 -39.58
N PHE A 6 22.63 -54.88 -38.71
CA PHE A 6 22.16 -54.69 -37.33
C PHE A 6 23.08 -53.78 -36.51
N ILE A 7 24.39 -53.97 -36.60
CA ILE A 7 25.39 -53.12 -35.92
C ILE A 7 25.30 -51.69 -36.44
N ALA A 8 25.24 -51.50 -37.76
CA ALA A 8 25.12 -50.18 -38.37
C ALA A 8 23.79 -49.48 -37.99
N ALA A 9 22.67 -50.20 -37.99
CA ALA A 9 21.36 -49.66 -37.65
C ALA A 9 21.28 -49.23 -36.17
N THR A 10 21.74 -50.10 -35.25
CA THR A 10 21.75 -49.80 -33.81
C THR A 10 22.72 -48.68 -33.46
N GLY A 11 23.90 -48.65 -34.10
CA GLY A 11 24.84 -47.53 -34.02
C GLY A 11 24.21 -46.21 -34.47
N LEU A 12 23.67 -46.16 -35.69
CA LEU A 12 23.06 -44.95 -36.23
C LEU A 12 21.91 -44.44 -35.37
N GLN A 13 21.01 -45.32 -34.91
CA GLN A 13 19.88 -44.92 -34.05
C GLN A 13 20.35 -44.39 -32.68
N THR A 14 21.33 -45.05 -32.07
CA THR A 14 21.86 -44.64 -30.76
C THR A 14 22.60 -43.31 -30.85
N TYR A 15 23.46 -43.14 -31.85
CA TYR A 15 24.18 -41.87 -32.05
C TYR A 15 23.26 -40.74 -32.52
N LYS A 16 22.18 -41.02 -33.26
CA LYS A 16 21.15 -40.02 -33.56
C LYS A 16 20.56 -39.46 -32.26
N LYS A 17 20.11 -40.34 -31.35
CA LYS A 17 19.58 -39.92 -30.04
C LYS A 17 20.64 -39.19 -29.19
N ALA A 18 21.89 -39.65 -29.22
CA ALA A 18 22.97 -38.98 -28.49
C ALA A 18 23.21 -37.56 -29.00
N THR A 19 23.22 -37.37 -30.33
CA THR A 19 23.32 -36.06 -30.97
C THR A 19 22.11 -35.18 -30.63
N ASP A 20 20.90 -35.73 -30.57
CA ASP A 20 19.71 -34.99 -30.14
C ASP A 20 19.85 -34.46 -28.69
N VAL A 21 20.43 -35.27 -27.79
CA VAL A 21 20.71 -34.85 -26.40
C VAL A 21 21.80 -33.77 -26.37
N ILE A 22 22.86 -33.90 -27.15
CA ILE A 22 23.92 -32.88 -27.27
C ILE A 22 23.34 -31.57 -27.81
N SER A 23 22.51 -31.63 -28.86
CA SER A 23 21.80 -30.49 -29.41
C SER A 23 20.90 -29.82 -28.37
N THR A 24 20.16 -30.63 -27.59
CA THR A 24 19.33 -30.11 -26.49
C THR A 24 20.16 -29.43 -25.40
N ASN A 25 21.33 -29.97 -25.05
CA ASN A 25 22.27 -29.36 -24.10
C ASN A 25 22.75 -28.00 -24.63
N ILE A 26 23.18 -27.93 -25.90
CA ILE A 26 23.66 -26.68 -26.54
C ILE A 26 22.55 -25.63 -26.55
N ASN A 27 21.35 -26.00 -26.97
CA ASN A 27 20.20 -25.09 -27.04
C ASN A 27 19.76 -24.56 -25.66
N ASN A 28 20.10 -25.27 -24.58
CA ASN A 28 19.73 -24.90 -23.21
C ASN A 28 20.93 -24.44 -22.37
N VAL A 29 22.08 -24.17 -22.96
CA VAL A 29 23.28 -23.74 -22.22
C VAL A 29 23.03 -22.49 -21.35
N SER A 30 22.17 -21.58 -21.83
CA SER A 30 21.80 -20.34 -21.13
C SER A 30 20.57 -20.48 -20.24
N ASN A 31 19.96 -21.67 -20.12
CA ASN A 31 18.77 -21.88 -19.32
C ASN A 31 19.16 -22.30 -17.88
N PRO A 32 18.98 -21.44 -16.87
CA PRO A 32 19.40 -21.73 -15.49
C PRO A 32 18.59 -22.84 -14.80
N ASN A 33 17.52 -23.32 -15.44
CA ASN A 33 16.70 -24.42 -14.95
C ASN A 33 16.97 -25.75 -15.67
N TYR A 34 17.91 -25.77 -16.62
CA TYR A 34 18.30 -26.96 -17.35
C TYR A 34 19.51 -27.63 -16.69
N ASN A 35 19.43 -28.96 -16.50
CA ASN A 35 20.57 -29.74 -16.08
C ASN A 35 21.19 -30.42 -17.30
N ARG A 36 22.52 -30.31 -17.48
CA ARG A 36 23.25 -31.00 -18.54
C ARG A 36 22.95 -32.50 -18.50
N LYS A 37 22.66 -33.09 -19.65
CA LYS A 37 22.34 -34.51 -19.81
C LYS A 37 23.54 -35.25 -20.40
N ASP A 38 23.99 -36.29 -19.72
CA ASP A 38 25.03 -37.23 -20.14
C ASP A 38 24.40 -38.52 -20.65
N VAL A 39 24.86 -38.96 -21.83
CA VAL A 39 24.36 -40.18 -22.47
C VAL A 39 25.29 -41.34 -22.15
N SER A 40 24.75 -42.39 -21.55
CA SER A 40 25.42 -43.67 -21.33
C SER A 40 25.09 -44.59 -22.50
N ILE A 41 26.12 -45.05 -23.21
CA ILE A 41 26.00 -46.01 -24.33
C ILE A 41 26.68 -47.30 -23.89
N VAL A 42 26.02 -48.43 -24.14
CA VAL A 42 26.52 -49.77 -23.80
C VAL A 42 26.56 -50.66 -25.03
N ASP A 43 27.50 -51.60 -25.02
CA ASP A 43 27.61 -52.61 -26.05
C ASP A 43 26.51 -53.68 -25.88
N LEU A 44 25.93 -54.11 -27.00
CA LEU A 44 24.96 -55.19 -27.01
C LEU A 44 25.67 -56.55 -27.11
N PRO A 45 25.18 -57.60 -26.42
CA PRO A 45 25.82 -58.94 -26.39
C PRO A 45 26.05 -59.61 -27.76
N LYS A 46 25.36 -59.15 -28.82
CA LYS A 46 25.46 -59.70 -30.19
C LYS A 46 26.15 -58.75 -31.18
N GLY A 47 26.84 -57.72 -30.66
CA GLY A 47 27.43 -56.63 -31.44
C GLY A 47 26.43 -55.49 -31.70
N GLY A 48 26.94 -54.26 -31.82
CA GLY A 48 26.13 -53.05 -31.89
C GLY A 48 26.07 -52.34 -30.53
N VAL A 49 25.43 -51.17 -30.50
CA VAL A 49 25.34 -50.33 -29.30
C VAL A 49 23.91 -49.92 -29.02
N ALA A 50 23.60 -49.72 -27.75
CA ALA A 50 22.33 -49.16 -27.31
C ALA A 50 22.55 -48.03 -26.31
N LEU A 51 21.60 -47.11 -26.29
CA LEU A 51 21.51 -46.12 -25.22
C LEU A 51 21.02 -46.82 -23.95
N ASP A 52 21.85 -46.83 -22.92
CA ASP A 52 21.54 -47.41 -21.60
C ASP A 52 20.71 -46.44 -20.77
N SER A 53 21.24 -45.22 -20.56
CA SER A 53 20.59 -44.21 -19.72
C SER A 53 20.99 -42.80 -20.12
N ILE A 54 20.12 -41.85 -19.80
CA ILE A 54 20.42 -40.42 -19.86
C ILE A 54 20.44 -39.92 -18.42
N LYS A 55 21.62 -39.50 -17.94
CA LYS A 55 21.81 -39.02 -16.57
C LYS A 55 21.87 -37.50 -16.59
N ARG A 56 21.30 -36.86 -15.57
CA ARG A 56 21.41 -35.41 -15.40
C ARG A 56 22.60 -35.08 -14.51
N ALA A 57 23.34 -34.04 -14.84
CA ALA A 57 24.30 -33.39 -13.96
C ALA A 57 23.54 -32.62 -12.86
N PHE A 58 23.02 -33.37 -11.88
CA PHE A 58 22.14 -32.85 -10.83
C PHE A 58 22.73 -33.15 -9.46
N ASN A 59 22.89 -32.12 -8.65
CA ASN A 59 23.27 -32.26 -7.24
C ASN A 59 22.06 -31.97 -6.35
N LYS A 60 21.53 -33.03 -5.73
CA LYS A 60 20.36 -32.95 -4.85
C LYS A 60 20.59 -31.99 -3.66
N TYR A 61 21.77 -32.03 -3.05
CA TYR A 61 22.08 -31.18 -1.89
C TYR A 61 22.09 -29.70 -2.27
N LEU A 62 22.75 -29.35 -3.38
CA LEU A 62 22.78 -27.97 -3.87
C LEU A 62 21.37 -27.47 -4.24
N PHE A 63 20.56 -28.32 -4.87
CA PHE A 63 19.18 -28.01 -5.19
C PHE A 63 18.33 -27.73 -3.93
N LEU A 64 18.43 -28.57 -2.90
CA LEU A 64 17.71 -28.37 -1.63
C LEU A 64 18.17 -27.10 -0.91
N GLN A 65 19.46 -26.79 -0.94
CA GLN A 65 20.00 -25.54 -0.39
C GLN A 65 19.49 -24.32 -1.16
N TYR A 66 19.42 -24.39 -2.50
CA TYR A 66 18.83 -23.34 -3.32
C TYR A 66 17.38 -23.09 -2.91
N VAL A 67 16.56 -24.15 -2.84
CA VAL A 67 15.15 -24.09 -2.44
C VAL A 67 14.99 -23.44 -1.06
N LYS A 68 15.85 -23.80 -0.10
CA LYS A 68 15.86 -23.19 1.23
C LYS A 68 16.18 -21.70 1.21
N ASN A 69 17.23 -21.32 0.49
CA ASN A 69 17.67 -19.94 0.44
C ASN A 69 16.68 -19.04 -0.30
N ILE A 70 16.07 -19.52 -1.39
CA ILE A 70 15.16 -18.69 -2.18
C ILE A 70 13.86 -18.38 -1.42
N TYR A 71 13.27 -19.35 -0.71
CA TYR A 71 12.10 -19.03 0.10
C TYR A 71 12.46 -18.08 1.25
N SER A 72 13.65 -18.21 1.85
CA SER A 72 14.07 -17.30 2.93
C SER A 72 14.30 -15.88 2.40
N LEU A 73 14.92 -15.75 1.23
CA LEU A 73 15.15 -14.47 0.58
C LEU A 73 13.84 -13.77 0.25
N LYS A 74 12.89 -14.47 -0.39
CA LYS A 74 11.60 -13.88 -0.78
C LYS A 74 10.74 -13.49 0.41
N ASP A 75 10.79 -14.24 1.50
CA ASP A 75 10.14 -13.87 2.77
C ASP A 75 10.68 -12.55 3.33
N LEU A 76 12.01 -12.39 3.36
CA LEU A 76 12.66 -11.19 3.89
C LEU A 76 12.49 -9.98 2.96
N GLU A 77 12.60 -10.15 1.64
CA GLU A 77 12.35 -9.08 0.67
C GLU A 77 10.95 -8.51 0.80
N THR A 78 9.94 -9.39 0.90
CA THR A 78 8.55 -8.98 1.09
C THR A 78 8.32 -8.28 2.44
N GLN A 79 8.92 -8.78 3.53
CA GLN A 79 8.84 -8.09 4.82
C GLN A 79 9.49 -6.72 4.77
N LYS A 80 10.68 -6.61 4.18
CA LYS A 80 11.38 -5.33 4.05
C LYS A 80 10.52 -4.30 3.31
N PHE A 81 9.86 -4.69 2.23
CA PHE A 81 8.98 -3.80 1.46
C PHE A 81 7.85 -3.23 2.33
N TYR A 82 7.03 -4.10 2.93
CA TYR A 82 5.87 -3.64 3.70
C TYR A 82 6.24 -2.97 5.04
N LEU A 83 7.27 -3.46 5.72
CA LEU A 83 7.73 -2.83 6.96
C LEU A 83 8.39 -1.47 6.70
N GLY A 84 9.04 -1.29 5.54
CA GLY A 84 9.56 0.01 5.11
C GLY A 84 8.45 1.04 4.90
N ASN A 85 7.35 0.65 4.25
CA ASN A 85 6.19 1.54 4.10
C ASN A 85 5.60 1.96 5.45
N ILE A 86 5.57 1.05 6.43
CA ILE A 86 5.12 1.36 7.79
C ILE A 86 6.11 2.31 8.47
N GLU A 87 7.42 2.08 8.33
CA GLU A 87 8.46 2.94 8.90
C GLU A 87 8.32 4.38 8.40
N GLU A 88 8.08 4.57 7.09
CA GLU A 88 7.85 5.90 6.51
C GLU A 88 6.62 6.61 7.09
N THR A 89 5.59 5.85 7.49
CA THR A 89 4.35 6.40 8.08
C THR A 89 4.61 7.03 9.46
N PHE A 90 5.61 6.53 10.19
CA PHE A 90 5.93 6.98 11.55
C PHE A 90 7.31 7.65 11.63
N ASP A 91 7.83 8.14 10.50
CA ASP A 91 9.16 8.75 10.44
C ASP A 91 9.12 10.19 11.00
N ASP A 92 9.36 10.33 12.30
CA ASP A 92 9.45 11.62 12.97
C ASP A 92 10.63 12.46 12.48
N LEU A 93 11.74 11.84 12.03
CA LEU A 93 12.93 12.57 11.56
C LEU A 93 12.67 13.32 10.26
N LYS A 94 11.72 12.84 9.46
CA LYS A 94 11.26 13.51 8.23
C LYS A 94 10.03 14.41 8.46
N GLY A 95 9.59 14.58 9.71
CA GLY A 95 8.41 15.37 10.07
C GLY A 95 7.07 14.74 9.66
N LEU A 96 7.10 13.46 9.24
CA LEU A 96 5.93 12.67 8.86
C LEU A 96 5.28 11.98 10.07
N GLY A 97 6.05 11.75 11.12
CA GLY A 97 5.56 11.16 12.37
C GLY A 97 4.70 12.11 13.21
N ILE A 98 4.18 11.55 14.32
CA ILE A 98 3.12 12.15 15.14
C ILE A 98 3.69 12.80 16.40
N LEU A 99 4.94 12.51 16.78
CA LEU A 99 5.51 12.98 18.05
C LEU A 99 5.61 14.50 18.11
N ASN A 100 5.94 15.15 16.99
CA ASN A 100 6.05 16.61 16.94
C ASN A 100 4.69 17.30 17.14
N ASP A 101 3.62 16.78 16.53
CA ASP A 101 2.27 17.35 16.70
C ASP A 101 1.71 17.04 18.08
N LEU A 102 2.09 15.91 18.68
CA LEU A 102 1.80 15.61 20.08
C LEU A 102 2.50 16.61 21.02
N GLY A 103 3.74 16.99 20.73
CA GLY A 103 4.46 18.04 21.45
C GLY A 103 3.71 19.37 21.39
N LYS A 104 3.35 19.82 20.18
CA LYS A 104 2.57 21.06 19.97
C LYS A 104 1.22 21.05 20.67
N PHE A 105 0.55 19.89 20.70
CA PHE A 105 -0.69 19.72 21.44
C PHE A 105 -0.50 20.00 22.94
N PHE A 106 0.54 19.43 23.57
CA PHE A 106 0.81 19.69 24.98
C PHE A 106 1.33 21.10 25.25
N ASP A 107 2.10 21.69 24.34
CA ASP A 107 2.53 23.08 24.44
C ASP A 107 1.31 24.02 24.42
N ALA A 108 0.35 23.79 23.51
CA ALA A 108 -0.88 24.57 23.46
C ALA A 108 -1.74 24.44 24.73
N TRP A 109 -1.76 23.25 25.35
CA TRP A 109 -2.38 23.09 26.68
C TRP A 109 -1.68 23.91 27.76
N GLN A 110 -0.34 24.00 27.71
CA GLN A 110 0.44 24.80 28.66
C GLN A 110 0.19 26.29 28.48
N ASP A 111 0.07 26.77 27.25
CA ASP A 111 -0.25 28.17 26.94
C ASP A 111 -1.64 28.56 27.47
N VAL A 112 -2.64 27.70 27.25
CA VAL A 112 -3.99 27.88 27.83
C VAL A 112 -3.96 27.83 29.36
N ALA A 113 -3.10 27.00 29.97
CA ALA A 113 -2.96 26.95 31.43
C ALA A 113 -2.30 28.23 32.01
N ASN A 114 -1.40 28.87 31.25
CA ASN A 114 -0.72 30.09 31.66
C ASN A 114 -1.62 31.33 31.55
N ASP A 115 -2.43 31.41 30.49
CA ASP A 115 -3.42 32.48 30.29
C ASP A 115 -4.76 31.88 29.81
N PRO A 116 -5.62 31.45 30.75
CA PRO A 116 -6.86 30.79 30.40
C PRO A 116 -7.88 31.74 29.78
N ASP A 117 -7.79 33.06 29.98
CA ASP A 117 -8.77 34.02 29.45
C ASP A 117 -8.46 34.45 28.00
N ASP A 118 -7.26 34.13 27.49
CA ASP A 118 -6.88 34.40 26.09
C ASP A 118 -7.58 33.44 25.12
N ILE A 119 -8.54 34.00 24.37
CA ILE A 119 -9.28 33.30 23.31
C ILE A 119 -8.32 32.77 22.23
N THR A 120 -7.25 33.49 21.92
CA THR A 120 -6.25 33.09 20.91
C THR A 120 -5.57 31.78 21.30
N ASN A 121 -5.18 31.62 22.56
CA ASN A 121 -4.55 30.40 23.05
C ASN A 121 -5.51 29.20 22.99
N ARG A 122 -6.79 29.42 23.30
CA ARG A 122 -7.83 28.39 23.18
C ARG A 122 -8.06 27.97 21.73
N GLU A 123 -8.04 28.91 20.78
CA GLU A 123 -8.13 28.60 19.36
C GLU A 123 -6.92 27.81 18.87
N ILE A 124 -5.71 28.18 19.28
CA ILE A 124 -4.48 27.44 18.96
C ILE A 124 -4.54 26.01 19.49
N LEU A 125 -5.07 25.79 20.70
CA LEU A 125 -5.28 24.46 21.26
C LEU A 125 -6.22 23.60 20.40
N ILE A 126 -7.34 24.16 19.93
CA ILE A 126 -8.26 23.45 19.05
C ILE A 126 -7.56 23.10 17.72
N LEU A 127 -6.89 24.08 17.09
CA LEU A 127 -6.20 23.88 15.81
C LEU A 127 -5.09 22.84 15.87
N THR A 128 -4.28 22.85 16.93
CA THR A 128 -3.20 21.86 17.13
C THR A 128 -3.77 20.47 17.43
N THR A 129 -4.88 20.40 18.14
CA THR A 129 -5.63 19.15 18.36
C THR A 129 -6.16 18.58 17.04
N ASP A 130 -6.82 19.39 16.22
CA ASP A 130 -7.34 18.95 14.92
C ASP A 130 -6.22 18.43 14.02
N LEU A 131 -5.08 19.14 13.97
CA LEU A 131 -3.91 18.71 13.21
C LEU A 131 -3.38 17.35 13.68
N LEU A 132 -3.28 17.14 15.00
CA LEU A 132 -2.85 15.86 15.58
C LEU A 132 -3.82 14.73 15.21
N LEU A 133 -5.13 14.99 15.30
CA LEU A 133 -6.16 14.01 14.95
C LEU A 133 -6.12 13.66 13.46
N ASP A 134 -5.99 14.65 12.57
CA ASP A 134 -5.95 14.45 11.12
C ASP A 134 -4.72 13.64 10.71
N LYS A 135 -3.53 13.97 11.22
CA LYS A 135 -2.33 13.17 10.97
C LYS A 135 -2.45 11.75 11.50
N SER A 136 -3.06 11.59 12.69
CA SER A 136 -3.29 10.27 13.27
C SER A 136 -4.25 9.43 12.41
N LYS A 137 -5.32 10.04 11.88
CA LYS A 137 -6.25 9.40 10.93
C LYS A 137 -5.54 8.99 9.64
N GLN A 138 -4.71 9.87 9.09
CA GLN A 138 -3.92 9.59 7.88
C GLN A 138 -2.97 8.41 8.10
N ALA A 139 -2.19 8.41 9.18
CA ALA A 139 -1.28 7.31 9.52
C ALA A 139 -2.02 5.98 9.67
N TYR A 140 -3.19 5.99 10.32
CA TYR A 140 -4.02 4.78 10.45
C TYR A 140 -4.59 4.32 9.11
N GLN A 141 -5.01 5.25 8.25
CA GLN A 141 -5.48 4.92 6.90
C GLN A 141 -4.37 4.28 6.06
N THR A 142 -3.14 4.79 6.12
CA THR A 142 -1.98 4.17 5.46
C THR A 142 -1.75 2.73 5.91
N LEU A 143 -1.95 2.42 7.20
CA LEU A 143 -1.88 1.05 7.70
C LEU A 143 -2.99 0.15 7.13
N ILE A 144 -4.21 0.68 6.98
CA ILE A 144 -5.33 -0.03 6.33
C ILE A 144 -5.01 -0.30 4.86
N ASP A 145 -4.53 0.71 4.13
CA ASP A 145 -4.25 0.59 2.70
C ASP A 145 -3.15 -0.45 2.44
N ASN A 146 -2.09 -0.45 3.24
CA ASN A 146 -1.07 -1.49 3.19
C ASN A 146 -1.64 -2.88 3.50
N GLN A 147 -2.59 -2.98 4.43
CA GLN A 147 -3.24 -4.25 4.74
C GLN A 147 -4.09 -4.77 3.59
N ILE A 148 -4.82 -3.89 2.89
CA ILE A 148 -5.61 -4.22 1.70
C ILE A 148 -4.68 -4.68 0.58
N ASP A 149 -3.58 -3.95 0.32
CA ASP A 149 -2.61 -4.35 -0.71
C ASP A 149 -1.98 -5.72 -0.39
N ILE A 150 -1.60 -5.97 0.86
CA ILE A 150 -1.09 -7.29 1.28
C ILE A 150 -2.15 -8.37 1.01
N TRP A 151 -3.41 -8.10 1.30
CA TRP A 151 -4.51 -9.03 1.08
C TRP A 151 -4.66 -9.41 -0.39
N ASP A 152 -4.64 -8.42 -1.28
CA ASP A 152 -4.73 -8.66 -2.72
C ASP A 152 -3.50 -9.41 -3.26
N ASN A 153 -2.31 -9.08 -2.74
CA ASN A 153 -1.09 -9.82 -3.05
C ASN A 153 -1.16 -11.27 -2.56
N ILE A 154 -1.74 -11.54 -1.39
CA ILE A 154 -1.97 -12.91 -0.90
C ILE A 154 -2.88 -13.67 -1.88
N LYS A 155 -4.02 -13.09 -2.29
CA LYS A 155 -4.95 -13.72 -3.26
C LYS A 155 -4.26 -14.11 -4.55
N ASN A 156 -3.51 -13.18 -5.13
CA ASN A 156 -2.81 -13.39 -6.39
C ASN A 156 -1.71 -14.47 -6.26
N ASN A 157 -0.89 -14.40 -5.22
CA ASN A 157 0.18 -15.38 -5.02
C ASN A 157 -0.35 -16.78 -4.66
N VAL A 158 -1.48 -16.88 -3.95
CA VAL A 158 -2.15 -18.16 -3.69
C VAL A 158 -2.68 -18.80 -4.97
N LYS A 159 -3.29 -18.02 -5.88
CA LYS A 159 -3.72 -18.52 -7.19
C LYS A 159 -2.54 -19.10 -7.98
N VAL A 160 -1.45 -18.34 -8.07
CA VAL A 160 -0.22 -18.79 -8.74
C VAL A 160 0.38 -20.04 -8.07
N LEU A 161 0.35 -20.11 -6.74
CA LEU A 161 0.79 -21.28 -6.00
C LEU A 161 -0.04 -22.51 -6.40
N ASN A 162 -1.37 -22.40 -6.35
CA ASN A 162 -2.28 -23.49 -6.68
C ASN A 162 -2.05 -24.03 -8.09
N ASP A 163 -1.94 -23.16 -9.10
CA ASP A 163 -1.68 -23.56 -10.48
C ASP A 163 -0.37 -24.36 -10.62
N ARG A 164 0.66 -23.96 -9.86
CA ARG A 164 1.96 -24.65 -9.85
C ARG A 164 1.88 -26.01 -9.15
N LEU A 165 1.16 -26.10 -8.03
CA LEU A 165 0.95 -27.36 -7.30
C LEU A 165 0.20 -28.37 -8.16
N GLU A 166 -0.85 -27.95 -8.86
CA GLU A 166 -1.58 -28.82 -9.78
C GLU A 166 -0.70 -29.30 -10.94
N THR A 167 0.11 -28.40 -11.51
CA THR A 167 1.06 -28.77 -12.57
C THR A 167 2.10 -29.77 -12.06
N LEU A 168 2.61 -29.58 -10.84
CA LEU A 168 3.56 -30.49 -10.21
C LEU A 168 2.96 -31.88 -9.95
N ALA A 169 1.70 -31.94 -9.50
CA ALA A 169 0.98 -33.20 -9.35
C ALA A 169 0.80 -33.93 -10.69
N LYS A 170 0.53 -33.21 -11.79
CA LYS A 170 0.48 -33.81 -13.15
C LYS A 170 1.84 -34.37 -13.58
N ILE A 171 2.95 -33.72 -13.20
CA ILE A 171 4.30 -34.25 -13.47
C ILE A 171 4.54 -35.55 -12.70
N ASN A 172 4.14 -35.63 -11.42
CA ASN A 172 4.22 -36.88 -10.65
C ASN A 172 3.46 -38.03 -11.33
N VAL A 173 2.27 -37.77 -11.89
CA VAL A 173 1.51 -38.77 -12.65
C VAL A 173 2.29 -39.24 -13.87
N LYS A 174 2.88 -38.32 -14.65
CA LYS A 174 3.70 -38.68 -15.83
C LYS A 174 4.93 -39.50 -15.44
N LEU A 175 5.60 -39.13 -14.34
CA LEU A 175 6.77 -39.85 -13.81
C LEU A 175 6.41 -41.25 -13.26
N ASN A 176 5.14 -41.51 -12.95
CA ASN A 176 4.72 -42.88 -12.63
C ASN A 176 4.72 -43.79 -13.87
N SER A 177 4.33 -43.23 -15.03
CA SER A 177 4.31 -43.94 -16.32
C SER A 177 5.67 -44.01 -16.99
N VAL A 178 6.49 -42.96 -16.85
CA VAL A 178 7.84 -42.87 -17.41
C VAL A 178 8.82 -42.49 -16.28
N PRO A 179 9.20 -43.44 -15.41
CA PRO A 179 10.09 -43.18 -14.28
C PRO A 179 11.41 -42.57 -14.73
N ASN A 180 11.90 -41.61 -13.95
CA ASN A 180 13.19 -40.96 -14.16
C ASN A 180 13.39 -40.30 -15.54
N ASP A 181 12.31 -39.95 -16.27
CA ASP A 181 12.42 -39.19 -17.51
C ASP A 181 13.15 -37.86 -17.26
N PRO A 182 14.32 -37.61 -17.89
CA PRO A 182 15.14 -36.44 -17.57
C PRO A 182 14.44 -35.09 -17.79
N SER A 183 13.54 -35.01 -18.77
CA SER A 183 12.84 -33.77 -19.09
C SER A 183 11.74 -33.47 -18.08
N LEU A 184 10.99 -34.49 -17.65
CA LEU A 184 10.02 -34.36 -16.56
C LEU A 184 10.69 -34.00 -15.24
N LEU A 185 11.88 -34.54 -14.96
CA LEU A 185 12.65 -34.18 -13.76
C LEU A 185 13.09 -32.71 -13.80
N ASP A 186 13.50 -32.18 -14.95
CA ASP A 186 13.86 -30.75 -15.09
C ASP A 186 12.64 -29.84 -14.90
N GLU A 187 11.48 -30.23 -15.45
CA GLU A 187 10.22 -29.50 -15.28
C GLU A 187 9.75 -29.50 -13.81
N ARG A 188 9.84 -30.65 -13.14
CA ARG A 188 9.59 -30.81 -11.70
C ARG A 188 10.46 -29.86 -10.88
N ASP A 189 11.77 -29.88 -11.12
CA ASP A 189 12.74 -29.09 -10.37
C ASP A 189 12.52 -27.58 -10.58
N LYS A 190 12.20 -27.17 -11.81
CA LYS A 190 11.82 -25.79 -12.13
C LYS A 190 10.55 -25.37 -11.38
N LEU A 191 9.52 -26.21 -11.32
CA LEU A 191 8.30 -25.90 -10.58
C LEU A 191 8.56 -25.79 -9.08
N ILE A 192 9.34 -26.70 -8.50
CA ILE A 192 9.71 -26.65 -7.08
C ILE A 192 10.43 -25.33 -6.76
N LYS A 193 11.39 -24.89 -7.60
CA LYS A 193 12.04 -23.58 -7.42
C LYS A 193 11.02 -22.44 -7.41
N LYS A 194 10.09 -22.42 -8.38
CA LYS A 194 9.06 -21.37 -8.47
C LYS A 194 8.02 -21.44 -7.35
N ILE A 195 7.71 -22.63 -6.84
CA ILE A 195 6.86 -22.80 -5.65
C ILE A 195 7.59 -22.28 -4.41
N SER A 196 8.88 -22.55 -4.29
CA SER A 196 9.69 -22.08 -3.16
C SER A 196 9.84 -20.54 -3.12
N GLU A 197 9.75 -19.86 -4.26
CA GLU A 197 9.64 -18.39 -4.24
C GLU A 197 8.35 -17.90 -3.56
N LEU A 198 7.29 -18.71 -3.54
CA LEU A 198 5.97 -18.35 -3.01
C LEU A 198 5.77 -18.78 -1.57
N ILE A 199 6.22 -19.98 -1.19
CA ILE A 199 6.02 -20.56 0.15
C ILE A 199 7.21 -21.43 0.57
N ASN A 200 7.42 -21.62 1.87
CA ASN A 200 8.38 -22.60 2.33
C ASN A 200 7.99 -24.03 1.90
N VAL A 201 9.00 -24.80 1.51
CA VAL A 201 8.80 -26.19 1.12
C VAL A 201 9.89 -27.09 1.64
N ASN A 202 9.49 -28.30 2.02
CA ASN A 202 10.32 -29.46 2.27
C ASN A 202 10.09 -30.42 1.10
N VAL A 203 11.17 -30.82 0.44
CA VAL A 203 11.15 -31.63 -0.78
C VAL A 203 11.66 -33.02 -0.46
N THR A 204 10.84 -34.04 -0.68
CA THR A 204 11.24 -35.45 -0.61
C THR A 204 11.05 -36.08 -1.99
N LEU A 205 12.06 -36.81 -2.47
CA LEU A 205 12.05 -37.45 -3.79
C LEU A 205 12.06 -38.96 -3.62
N ASP A 206 11.29 -39.67 -4.42
CA ASP A 206 11.29 -41.15 -4.48
C ASP A 206 12.19 -41.69 -5.59
N ASP A 207 12.29 -43.02 -5.69
CA ASP A 207 13.15 -43.74 -6.64
C ASP A 207 12.69 -43.61 -8.11
N LYS A 208 11.43 -43.23 -8.34
CA LYS A 208 10.89 -42.95 -9.68
C LYS A 208 11.07 -41.48 -10.07
N GLY A 209 11.58 -40.66 -9.15
CA GLY A 209 11.72 -39.22 -9.32
C GLY A 209 10.44 -38.43 -9.05
N LYS A 210 9.40 -39.01 -8.45
CA LYS A 210 8.26 -38.22 -7.97
C LYS A 210 8.66 -37.38 -6.77
N VAL A 211 7.90 -36.32 -6.52
CA VAL A 211 8.10 -35.45 -5.36
C VAL A 211 6.92 -35.53 -4.39
N TYR A 212 7.25 -35.66 -3.12
CA TYR A 212 6.37 -35.32 -2.00
C TYR A 212 6.78 -33.95 -1.46
N LEU A 213 5.82 -33.02 -1.41
CA LEU A 213 6.06 -31.64 -1.04
C LEU A 213 5.20 -31.28 0.18
N THR A 214 5.85 -30.77 1.23
CA THR A 214 5.18 -30.30 2.45
C THR A 214 5.71 -28.93 2.84
N THR A 215 4.95 -28.16 3.62
CA THR A 215 5.52 -27.01 4.34
C THR A 215 6.36 -27.49 5.53
N THR A 216 7.22 -26.62 6.06
CA THR A 216 8.01 -26.94 7.28
C THR A 216 7.14 -27.18 8.52
N LYS A 217 5.88 -26.75 8.50
CA LYS A 217 4.90 -27.02 9.57
C LYS A 217 4.04 -28.26 9.30
N GLY A 218 4.37 -29.04 8.27
CA GLY A 218 3.73 -30.33 7.98
C GLY A 218 2.46 -30.26 7.15
N ILE A 219 2.11 -29.09 6.58
CA ILE A 219 0.97 -29.01 5.66
C ILE A 219 1.38 -29.66 4.33
N PRO A 220 0.71 -30.73 3.88
CA PRO A 220 0.98 -31.30 2.56
C PRO A 220 0.61 -30.32 1.46
N LEU A 221 1.44 -30.28 0.40
CA LEU A 221 1.26 -29.43 -0.78
C LEU A 221 1.06 -30.28 -2.04
N VAL A 222 1.88 -31.32 -2.20
CA VAL A 222 1.72 -32.34 -3.24
C VAL A 222 2.03 -33.72 -2.66
N GLU A 223 1.13 -34.66 -2.90
CA GLU A 223 1.30 -36.07 -2.56
C GLU A 223 0.83 -36.94 -3.72
N ASP A 224 1.78 -37.64 -4.34
CA ASP A 224 1.51 -38.48 -5.52
C ASP A 224 0.78 -37.68 -6.62
N LYS A 225 -0.48 -38.03 -6.92
CA LYS A 225 -1.33 -37.35 -7.91
C LYS A 225 -2.14 -36.18 -7.35
N ASN A 226 -2.10 -35.96 -6.03
CA ASN A 226 -2.95 -34.99 -5.35
C ASN A 226 -2.19 -33.68 -5.10
N ALA A 227 -2.85 -32.55 -5.41
CA ALA A 227 -2.42 -31.21 -5.01
C ALA A 227 -3.33 -30.71 -3.88
N PHE A 228 -2.72 -30.10 -2.86
CA PHE A 228 -3.40 -29.51 -1.72
C PHE A 228 -3.36 -27.99 -1.86
N LEU A 229 -4.53 -27.37 -2.00
CA LEU A 229 -4.68 -25.99 -2.45
C LEU A 229 -5.05 -25.06 -1.29
N PHE A 230 -4.65 -23.79 -1.39
CA PHE A 230 -5.05 -22.75 -0.46
C PHE A 230 -6.10 -21.82 -1.07
N TYR A 231 -6.97 -21.26 -0.25
CA TYR A 231 -7.95 -20.27 -0.68
C TYR A 231 -8.12 -19.16 0.36
N VAL A 232 -8.39 -17.95 -0.12
CA VAL A 232 -8.34 -16.73 0.70
C VAL A 232 -9.75 -16.22 1.07
N ASP A 233 -10.75 -16.44 0.22
CA ASP A 233 -12.11 -15.90 0.37
C ASP A 233 -13.21 -16.98 0.55
N ILE A 234 -12.92 -18.10 1.23
CA ILE A 234 -13.96 -19.12 1.49
C ILE A 234 -14.54 -18.93 2.90
N PRO A 235 -15.85 -18.62 3.03
CA PRO A 235 -16.54 -18.74 4.31
C PRO A 235 -16.68 -20.23 4.67
N ASN A 236 -15.90 -20.69 5.65
CA ASN A 236 -15.86 -22.06 6.18
C ASN A 236 -15.43 -23.16 5.18
N LYS A 237 -14.64 -24.14 5.68
CA LYS A 237 -14.12 -25.30 4.93
C LYS A 237 -15.20 -25.96 4.06
N VAL A 238 -15.20 -25.68 2.76
CA VAL A 238 -15.90 -26.50 1.77
C VAL A 238 -14.96 -27.65 1.42
N LYS A 239 -15.28 -28.88 1.85
CA LYS A 239 -14.76 -30.06 1.18
C LYS A 239 -15.35 -30.03 -0.24
N ASP A 240 -14.55 -29.69 -1.23
CA ASP A 240 -14.96 -29.87 -2.63
C ASP A 240 -14.97 -31.38 -2.94
N PHE A 241 -16.11 -32.02 -2.69
CA PHE A 241 -16.33 -33.43 -2.98
C PHE A 241 -16.42 -33.72 -4.49
N THR A 242 -16.44 -32.70 -5.36
CA THR A 242 -16.56 -32.92 -6.82
C THR A 242 -15.23 -33.17 -7.50
N ASN A 243 -14.10 -32.73 -6.93
CA ASN A 243 -12.78 -32.85 -7.56
C ASN A 243 -11.70 -33.55 -6.72
N ASN A 244 -12.03 -34.11 -5.54
CA ASN A 244 -11.05 -34.76 -4.66
C ASN A 244 -9.84 -33.85 -4.33
N ARG A 245 -10.10 -32.55 -4.16
CA ARG A 245 -9.10 -31.52 -3.84
C ARG A 245 -9.15 -31.22 -2.34
N TYR A 246 -7.99 -31.23 -1.69
CA TYR A 246 -7.87 -30.81 -0.30
C TYR A 246 -7.66 -29.30 -0.24
N ILE A 247 -8.51 -28.61 0.52
CA ILE A 247 -8.58 -27.16 0.57
C ILE A 247 -8.24 -26.66 1.98
N TYR A 248 -7.29 -25.74 2.07
CA TYR A 248 -6.95 -25.00 3.29
C TYR A 248 -7.40 -23.54 3.16
N ASN A 249 -8.11 -23.03 4.16
CA ASN A 249 -8.35 -21.59 4.28
C ASN A 249 -7.02 -20.91 4.67
N PHE A 250 -6.58 -19.94 3.88
CA PHE A 250 -5.31 -19.25 4.09
C PHE A 250 -5.29 -18.48 5.41
N MET A 251 -6.37 -17.78 5.74
CA MET A 251 -6.47 -16.97 6.96
C MET A 251 -6.41 -17.85 8.22
N ASP A 252 -7.16 -18.95 8.25
CA ASP A 252 -7.14 -19.90 9.37
C ASP A 252 -5.73 -20.48 9.61
N ASN A 253 -4.92 -20.55 8.55
CA ASN A 253 -3.57 -21.10 8.56
C ASN A 253 -2.48 -20.04 8.47
N ILE A 254 -2.80 -18.74 8.57
CA ILE A 254 -1.85 -17.63 8.33
C ILE A 254 -0.60 -17.74 9.23
N ASN A 255 -0.77 -18.25 10.45
CA ASN A 255 0.31 -18.48 11.40
C ASN A 255 1.25 -19.64 11.03
N LEU A 256 0.77 -20.59 10.22
CA LEU A 256 1.51 -21.77 9.77
C LEU A 256 2.24 -21.54 8.44
N ILE A 257 1.84 -20.52 7.68
CA ILE A 257 2.45 -20.14 6.42
C ILE A 257 3.75 -19.36 6.72
N LYS A 258 4.87 -19.86 6.21
CA LYS A 258 6.22 -19.32 6.44
C LYS A 258 7.01 -19.35 5.14
N GLY A 259 8.06 -18.55 5.03
CA GLY A 259 8.93 -18.54 3.85
C GLY A 259 8.21 -18.12 2.56
N GLY A 260 8.99 -17.79 1.55
CA GLY A 260 8.51 -17.27 0.28
C GLY A 260 7.74 -15.95 0.43
N LYS A 261 7.19 -15.47 -0.67
CA LYS A 261 6.37 -14.25 -0.68
C LYS A 261 5.16 -14.35 0.24
N LEU A 262 4.46 -15.50 0.27
CA LEU A 262 3.27 -15.69 1.10
C LEU A 262 3.58 -15.68 2.60
N GLY A 263 4.73 -16.23 3.02
CA GLY A 263 5.20 -16.14 4.39
C GLY A 263 5.53 -14.69 4.80
N GLY A 264 6.15 -13.94 3.89
CA GLY A 264 6.45 -12.52 4.11
C GLY A 264 5.17 -11.69 4.24
N LEU A 265 4.23 -11.86 3.31
CA LEU A 265 2.92 -11.22 3.32
C LEU A 265 2.15 -11.54 4.61
N ALA A 266 2.10 -12.81 5.02
CA ALA A 266 1.43 -13.24 6.24
C ALA A 266 2.02 -12.58 7.50
N LYS A 267 3.35 -12.52 7.61
CA LYS A 267 4.02 -11.86 8.74
C LYS A 267 3.78 -10.35 8.73
N SER A 268 3.89 -9.70 7.58
CA SER A 268 3.63 -8.26 7.44
C SER A 268 2.18 -7.92 7.80
N TYR A 269 1.21 -8.72 7.35
CA TYR A 269 -0.20 -8.55 7.72
C TYR A 269 -0.42 -8.59 9.23
N LEU A 270 0.12 -9.62 9.90
CA LEU A 270 0.01 -9.77 11.36
C LEU A 270 0.70 -8.62 12.09
N LYS A 271 1.81 -8.11 11.55
CA LYS A 271 2.55 -6.99 12.14
C LYS A 271 1.80 -5.67 12.00
N ILE A 272 1.16 -5.42 10.86
CA ILE A 272 0.27 -4.26 10.67
C ILE A 272 -0.92 -4.33 11.62
N GLU A 273 -1.54 -5.50 11.79
CA GLU A 273 -2.63 -5.69 12.76
C GLU A 273 -2.19 -5.37 14.20
N GLU A 274 -0.98 -5.80 14.59
CA GLU A 274 -0.39 -5.44 15.88
C GLU A 274 -0.22 -3.92 16.02
N TYR A 275 0.29 -3.25 14.99
CA TYR A 275 0.51 -1.81 15.02
C TYR A 275 -0.79 -1.00 15.00
N LYS A 276 -1.79 -1.39 14.21
CA LYS A 276 -3.13 -0.79 14.23
C LYS A 276 -3.72 -0.84 15.64
N LYS A 277 -3.63 -1.99 16.32
CA LYS A 277 -4.13 -2.15 17.70
C LYS A 277 -3.39 -1.27 18.69
N LYS A 278 -2.05 -1.26 18.63
CA LYS A 278 -1.22 -0.41 19.50
C LYS A 278 -1.51 1.08 19.29
N PHE A 279 -1.60 1.51 18.05
CA PHE A 279 -1.84 2.90 17.68
C PHE A 279 -3.24 3.35 18.08
N SER A 280 -4.26 2.52 17.81
CA SER A 280 -5.63 2.77 18.29
C SER A 280 -5.69 2.86 19.82
N ALA A 281 -5.07 1.91 20.53
CA ALA A 281 -5.00 1.95 21.99
C ALA A 281 -4.28 3.19 22.53
N PHE A 282 -3.22 3.65 21.87
CA PHE A 282 -2.53 4.90 22.22
C PHE A 282 -3.49 6.09 22.12
N LEU A 283 -4.19 6.25 21.00
CA LEU A 283 -5.12 7.36 20.79
C LEU A 283 -6.32 7.28 21.74
N THR A 284 -6.87 6.09 21.97
CA THR A 284 -7.94 5.88 22.95
C THR A 284 -7.49 6.32 24.34
N ASN A 285 -6.31 5.90 24.80
CA ASN A 285 -5.77 6.33 26.09
C ASN A 285 -5.56 7.85 26.16
N LEU A 286 -5.04 8.47 25.09
CA LEU A 286 -4.87 9.93 25.03
C LEU A 286 -6.23 10.63 25.21
N VAL A 287 -7.21 10.24 24.40
CA VAL A 287 -8.56 10.82 24.39
C VAL A 287 -9.27 10.63 25.72
N GLU A 288 -9.24 9.41 26.27
CA GLU A 288 -9.89 9.09 27.55
C GLU A 288 -9.28 9.89 28.70
N ASN A 289 -7.95 10.01 28.77
CA ASN A 289 -7.30 10.76 29.83
C ASN A 289 -7.54 12.27 29.71
N VAL A 290 -7.50 12.83 28.49
CA VAL A 290 -7.82 14.25 28.27
C VAL A 290 -9.28 14.52 28.63
N ASN A 291 -10.22 13.69 28.15
CA ASN A 291 -11.62 13.83 28.49
C ASN A 291 -11.86 13.71 29.99
N LYS A 292 -11.18 12.78 30.67
CA LYS A 292 -11.31 12.61 32.12
C LYS A 292 -10.88 13.86 32.89
N VAL A 293 -9.76 14.48 32.52
CA VAL A 293 -9.22 15.68 33.19
C VAL A 293 -10.00 16.93 32.81
N PHE A 294 -10.44 17.03 31.56
CA PHE A 294 -11.14 18.22 31.07
C PHE A 294 -12.60 18.27 31.52
N ALA A 295 -13.27 17.11 31.54
CA ALA A 295 -14.68 16.99 31.87
C ALA A 295 -14.95 16.95 33.39
N TYR A 296 -13.94 16.66 34.22
CA TYR A 296 -14.12 16.51 35.67
C TYR A 296 -12.95 17.13 36.47
N ASP A 297 -13.27 17.78 37.58
CA ASP A 297 -12.29 18.28 38.55
C ASP A 297 -11.65 17.14 39.38
N SER A 298 -10.70 17.50 40.26
CA SER A 298 -9.99 16.57 41.15
C SER A 298 -10.90 15.75 42.09
N ASN A 299 -12.16 16.15 42.27
CA ASN A 299 -13.15 15.47 43.10
C ASN A 299 -14.19 14.68 42.27
N GLY A 300 -14.03 14.63 40.94
CA GLY A 300 -14.95 13.96 40.03
C GLY A 300 -16.21 14.76 39.70
N LYS A 301 -16.21 16.08 39.95
CA LYS A 301 -17.33 16.97 39.64
C LYS A 301 -17.07 17.71 38.33
N ALA A 302 -18.08 17.84 37.48
CA ALA A 302 -17.94 18.56 36.22
C ALA A 302 -17.68 20.07 36.48
N PRO A 303 -16.58 20.65 35.95
CA PRO A 303 -16.15 22.01 36.29
C PRO A 303 -17.08 23.11 35.76
N TYR A 304 -17.92 22.80 34.76
CA TYR A 304 -18.86 23.74 34.12
C TYR A 304 -20.32 23.36 34.37
N THR A 305 -20.71 23.12 35.62
CA THR A 305 -22.13 22.88 35.97
C THR A 305 -22.63 23.94 36.93
N LEU A 306 -23.48 24.85 36.42
CA LEU A 306 -24.23 25.79 37.26
C LEU A 306 -25.39 25.08 37.99
N ASN A 307 -25.81 23.91 37.49
CA ASN A 307 -26.85 23.06 38.06
C ASN A 307 -26.34 21.62 38.18
N SER A 308 -26.65 20.95 39.30
CA SER A 308 -26.15 19.61 39.67
C SER A 308 -26.52 18.45 38.73
N ASP A 309 -27.26 18.72 37.65
CA ASP A 309 -27.87 17.70 36.77
C ASP A 309 -27.32 17.73 35.33
N GLU A 310 -26.31 18.55 35.01
CA GLU A 310 -25.73 18.60 33.67
C GLU A 310 -24.54 17.64 33.50
N GLN A 311 -24.56 16.88 32.39
CA GLN A 311 -23.49 15.98 32.01
C GLN A 311 -22.23 16.78 31.64
N ALA A 312 -21.08 16.33 32.13
CA ALA A 312 -19.80 16.90 31.75
C ALA A 312 -19.62 16.90 30.23
N ILE A 313 -19.13 18.01 29.68
CA ILE A 313 -18.85 18.11 28.24
C ILE A 313 -17.40 17.64 28.02
N PRO A 314 -17.17 16.49 27.34
CA PRO A 314 -15.83 16.01 27.04
C PRO A 314 -15.19 16.82 25.92
N PHE A 315 -13.86 17.01 25.97
CA PHE A 315 -13.10 17.72 24.94
C PHE A 315 -13.19 17.03 23.55
N PHE A 316 -13.17 15.70 23.52
CA PHE A 316 -13.35 14.86 22.32
C PHE A 316 -14.74 14.19 22.29
N THR A 317 -15.24 13.88 21.09
CA THR A 317 -16.63 13.45 20.81
C THR A 317 -17.06 12.04 21.25
N SER A 318 -16.17 11.06 21.45
CA SER A 318 -16.59 9.64 21.31
C SER A 318 -16.74 8.82 22.61
N SER A 319 -17.79 8.00 22.59
CA SER A 319 -18.10 6.86 23.46
C SER A 319 -17.64 5.53 22.80
N LEU A 320 -17.25 4.55 23.62
CA LEU A 320 -16.58 3.30 23.20
C LEU A 320 -17.53 2.25 22.56
N PRO A 321 -17.05 1.34 21.69
CA PRO A 321 -15.68 1.22 21.17
C PRO A 321 -15.42 2.14 19.97
N MET A 322 -14.32 2.88 20.02
CA MET A 322 -13.96 3.90 19.03
C MET A 322 -13.47 3.25 17.72
N THR A 323 -14.03 3.66 16.58
CA THR A 323 -13.33 3.62 15.30
C THR A 323 -12.65 4.98 15.09
N LEU A 324 -11.39 5.01 14.65
CA LEU A 324 -10.63 6.26 14.44
C LEU A 324 -11.36 7.30 13.55
N GLN A 325 -12.27 6.85 12.69
CA GLN A 325 -13.12 7.70 11.84
C GLN A 325 -14.13 8.54 12.65
N SER A 326 -14.46 8.14 13.87
CA SER A 326 -15.41 8.85 14.76
C SER A 326 -14.75 9.82 15.74
N LEU A 327 -13.41 9.85 15.78
CA LEU A 327 -12.67 10.69 16.72
C LEU A 327 -12.59 12.13 16.19
N ASP A 328 -13.10 13.06 16.98
CA ASP A 328 -13.13 14.48 16.64
C ASP A 328 -13.15 15.34 17.91
N VAL A 329 -12.82 16.62 17.79
CA VAL A 329 -13.08 17.60 18.85
C VAL A 329 -14.60 17.77 18.98
N LYS A 330 -15.12 17.96 20.20
CA LYS A 330 -16.56 18.14 20.38
C LYS A 330 -17.05 19.39 19.63
N ASP A 331 -18.19 19.28 18.95
CA ASP A 331 -18.75 20.36 18.13
C ASP A 331 -19.02 21.66 18.92
N GLU A 332 -19.16 21.55 20.24
CA GLU A 332 -19.31 22.68 21.18
C GLU A 332 -18.03 23.51 21.33
N TYR A 333 -16.86 22.90 21.09
CA TYR A 333 -15.53 23.53 21.10
C TYR A 333 -15.02 23.83 19.71
N LYS A 334 -15.50 23.10 18.70
CA LYS A 334 -15.29 23.51 17.32
C LYS A 334 -15.90 24.89 17.13
N ILE A 335 -15.22 25.71 16.35
CA ILE A 335 -15.77 26.99 15.90
C ILE A 335 -17.14 26.68 15.27
N LYS A 336 -18.21 27.23 15.86
CA LYS A 336 -19.58 26.92 15.45
C LYS A 336 -19.75 27.29 13.98
N ARG A 337 -20.26 26.36 13.17
CA ARG A 337 -20.74 26.62 11.81
C ARG A 337 -21.81 27.73 11.73
N ASP A 338 -22.36 28.20 12.85
CA ASP A 338 -23.33 29.30 12.88
C ASP A 338 -22.72 30.70 13.03
N ASP A 339 -21.39 30.83 13.18
CA ASP A 339 -20.69 32.12 12.98
C ASP A 339 -20.50 32.44 11.47
N LEU A 340 -21.14 31.66 10.59
CA LEU A 340 -21.15 31.79 9.12
C LEU A 340 -22.13 32.86 8.59
N LYS A 341 -22.18 34.06 9.18
CA LYS A 341 -22.77 35.22 8.49
C LYS A 341 -21.83 36.42 8.53
N THR A 342 -21.51 36.85 7.31
CA THR A 342 -20.82 38.07 6.86
C THR A 342 -19.30 38.16 7.06
N LYS A 343 -18.54 37.65 6.09
CA LYS A 343 -17.36 38.34 5.57
C LYS A 343 -17.48 38.42 4.04
N SER A 344 -17.87 39.58 3.54
CA SER A 344 -18.05 39.89 2.12
C SER A 344 -16.71 40.31 1.52
N VAL A 345 -16.38 39.83 0.32
CA VAL A 345 -15.33 40.43 -0.51
C VAL A 345 -15.96 41.61 -1.27
N ILE A 346 -15.54 42.84 -0.98
CA ILE A 346 -16.00 44.02 -1.73
C ILE A 346 -15.18 44.10 -3.01
N LEU A 347 -15.85 43.92 -4.16
CA LEU A 347 -15.29 44.19 -5.48
C LEU A 347 -14.99 45.69 -5.61
N ASP A 348 -14.01 46.06 -6.43
CA ASP A 348 -13.75 47.46 -6.74
C ASP A 348 -15.01 48.16 -7.32
N SER A 349 -14.96 49.48 -7.49
CA SER A 349 -16.10 50.27 -7.96
C SER A 349 -16.68 49.86 -9.33
N ASN A 350 -16.03 48.93 -10.04
CA ASN A 350 -16.45 48.39 -11.33
C ASN A 350 -16.90 46.91 -11.27
N GLY A 351 -16.86 46.27 -10.10
CA GLY A 351 -17.36 44.89 -9.92
C GLY A 351 -16.42 43.81 -10.48
N LYS A 352 -15.12 44.09 -10.60
CA LYS A 352 -14.13 43.18 -11.22
C LYS A 352 -13.08 42.72 -10.21
N LEU A 353 -12.75 41.43 -10.22
CA LEU A 353 -11.66 40.82 -9.45
C LEU A 353 -10.59 40.33 -10.42
N THR A 354 -9.39 40.89 -10.37
CA THR A 354 -8.25 40.48 -11.21
C THR A 354 -7.19 39.80 -10.36
N LEU A 355 -6.83 38.56 -10.70
CA LEU A 355 -5.79 37.77 -10.06
C LEU A 355 -4.61 37.62 -11.04
N SER A 356 -3.43 38.10 -10.65
CA SER A 356 -2.20 37.97 -11.45
C SER A 356 -1.37 36.79 -10.92
N ILE A 357 -1.15 35.78 -11.77
CA ILE A 357 -0.42 34.56 -11.44
C ILE A 357 0.85 34.51 -12.29
N SER A 358 2.02 34.38 -11.66
CA SER A 358 3.28 34.16 -12.40
C SER A 358 3.83 32.78 -12.12
N ILE A 359 4.32 32.13 -13.17
CA ILE A 359 4.96 30.81 -13.10
C ILE A 359 6.42 30.98 -13.56
N ALA A 360 7.35 30.65 -12.68
CA ALA A 360 8.79 30.51 -12.94
C ALA A 360 9.41 31.59 -13.86
N ASN A 361 9.23 32.88 -13.51
CA ASN A 361 9.91 34.02 -14.12
C ASN A 361 9.72 34.24 -15.63
N GLN A 362 8.71 33.65 -16.30
CA GLN A 362 8.60 33.79 -17.76
C GLN A 362 7.21 34.12 -18.32
N SER A 363 6.13 34.13 -17.52
CA SER A 363 4.82 34.65 -17.97
C SER A 363 3.94 35.12 -16.81
N LEU A 364 3.22 36.22 -17.02
CA LEU A 364 2.18 36.74 -16.12
C LEU A 364 0.82 36.37 -16.71
N TYR A 365 0.02 35.61 -15.97
CA TYR A 365 -1.34 35.22 -16.35
C TYR A 365 -2.33 36.05 -15.54
N GLU A 366 -3.19 36.79 -16.23
CA GLU A 366 -4.25 37.56 -15.58
C GLU A 366 -5.58 36.82 -15.68
N ILE A 367 -6.10 36.41 -14.52
CA ILE A 367 -7.43 35.85 -14.40
C ILE A 367 -8.36 36.97 -13.96
N SER A 368 -9.17 37.45 -14.89
CA SER A 368 -10.23 38.41 -14.62
C SER A 368 -11.55 37.68 -14.36
N LEU A 369 -12.17 37.96 -13.22
CA LEU A 369 -13.51 37.55 -12.86
C LEU A 369 -14.41 38.78 -12.80
N GLU A 370 -15.55 38.71 -13.48
CA GLU A 370 -16.61 39.70 -13.40
C GLU A 370 -17.79 39.15 -12.60
N LYS A 371 -18.65 40.04 -12.09
CA LYS A 371 -19.88 39.63 -11.38
C LYS A 371 -20.76 38.66 -12.20
N SER A 372 -20.72 38.76 -13.53
CA SER A 372 -21.43 37.89 -14.47
C SER A 372 -20.88 36.46 -14.53
N ASP A 373 -19.63 36.22 -14.08
CA ASP A 373 -19.00 34.90 -14.06
C ASP A 373 -19.45 34.03 -12.87
N ILE A 374 -20.24 34.60 -11.94
CA ILE A 374 -20.63 33.98 -10.67
C ILE A 374 -22.14 33.82 -10.63
N LYS A 375 -22.61 32.55 -10.61
CA LYS A 375 -24.03 32.22 -10.89
C LYS A 375 -24.97 32.42 -9.70
N ASP A 376 -24.47 32.25 -8.48
CA ASP A 376 -25.27 32.38 -7.25
C ASP A 376 -24.81 33.61 -6.47
N THR A 377 -25.45 34.74 -6.74
CA THR A 377 -25.30 35.97 -5.95
C THR A 377 -26.59 36.17 -5.18
N ASP A 378 -26.52 36.35 -3.86
CA ASP A 378 -27.73 36.65 -3.09
C ASP A 378 -28.32 38.02 -3.47
N SER A 379 -29.53 38.31 -2.97
CA SER A 379 -30.25 39.56 -3.24
C SER A 379 -29.51 40.84 -2.81
N ASN A 380 -28.41 40.72 -2.06
CA ASN A 380 -27.57 41.82 -1.60
C ASN A 380 -26.21 41.88 -2.31
N GLY A 381 -25.93 41.01 -3.27
CA GLY A 381 -24.65 41.03 -3.99
C GLY A 381 -23.54 40.22 -3.32
N ILE A 382 -23.82 39.44 -2.27
CA ILE A 382 -22.83 38.68 -1.52
C ILE A 382 -22.60 37.33 -2.20
N ILE A 383 -21.33 36.98 -2.36
CA ILE A 383 -20.86 35.77 -3.03
C ILE A 383 -20.25 34.83 -1.97
N SER A 384 -20.62 33.55 -1.99
CA SER A 384 -20.02 32.54 -1.11
C SER A 384 -18.59 32.19 -1.56
N LEU A 385 -17.72 31.80 -0.63
CA LEU A 385 -16.37 31.31 -0.95
C LEU A 385 -16.39 30.08 -1.88
N ASP A 386 -17.42 29.23 -1.77
CA ASP A 386 -17.63 28.09 -2.67
C ASP A 386 -17.91 28.54 -4.10
N GLU A 387 -18.80 29.52 -4.30
CA GLU A 387 -19.11 30.04 -5.63
C GLU A 387 -17.92 30.81 -6.22
N LEU A 388 -17.18 31.53 -5.38
CA LEU A 388 -15.93 32.19 -5.78
C LEU A 388 -14.89 31.17 -6.27
N VAL A 389 -14.66 30.08 -5.52
CA VAL A 389 -13.70 29.04 -5.91
C VAL A 389 -14.15 28.29 -7.17
N LYS A 390 -15.45 28.02 -7.32
CA LYS A 390 -15.99 27.43 -8.56
C LYS A 390 -15.73 28.34 -9.76
N ALA A 391 -15.96 29.64 -9.62
CA ALA A 391 -15.71 30.61 -10.69
C ALA A 391 -14.21 30.69 -11.04
N ILE A 392 -13.32 30.68 -10.04
CA ILE A 392 -11.86 30.66 -10.25
C ILE A 392 -11.42 29.39 -10.99
N ASN A 393 -11.86 28.21 -10.53
CA ASN A 393 -11.50 26.94 -11.16
C ASN A 393 -12.07 26.82 -12.58
N SER A 394 -13.27 27.33 -12.82
CA SER A 394 -13.84 27.44 -14.17
C SER A 394 -12.95 28.30 -15.07
N LYS A 395 -12.46 29.45 -14.58
CA LYS A 395 -11.59 30.32 -15.37
C LYS A 395 -10.22 29.71 -15.63
N LEU A 396 -9.63 29.01 -14.66
CA LEU A 396 -8.41 28.21 -14.83
C LEU A 396 -8.56 27.17 -15.93
N SER A 397 -9.70 26.47 -15.99
CA SER A 397 -9.98 25.47 -17.04
C SER A 397 -10.15 26.07 -18.44
N SER A 398 -10.46 27.38 -18.52
CA SER A 398 -10.62 28.11 -19.79
C SER A 398 -9.37 28.89 -20.22
N THR A 399 -8.34 28.94 -19.37
CA THR A 399 -7.11 29.71 -19.62
C THR A 399 -5.98 28.76 -19.99
N THR A 400 -5.32 29.01 -21.13
CA THR A 400 -4.23 28.15 -21.62
C THR A 400 -2.88 28.86 -21.53
N ASP A 401 -1.83 28.06 -21.35
CA ASP A 401 -0.44 28.53 -21.43
C ASP A 401 -0.01 28.79 -22.89
N SER A 402 1.23 29.21 -23.09
CA SER A 402 1.80 29.49 -24.41
C SER A 402 1.90 28.26 -25.33
N ASN A 403 1.75 27.05 -24.78
CA ASN A 403 1.73 25.79 -25.49
C ASN A 403 0.30 25.25 -25.69
N GLY A 404 -0.73 25.99 -25.28
CA GLY A 404 -2.13 25.62 -25.43
C GLY A 404 -2.65 24.66 -24.35
N VAL A 405 -1.90 24.43 -23.26
CA VAL A 405 -2.31 23.57 -22.14
C VAL A 405 -3.09 24.38 -21.12
N SER A 406 -4.25 23.85 -20.69
CA SER A 406 -5.10 24.50 -19.69
C SER A 406 -4.42 24.59 -18.32
N LEU A 407 -4.55 25.73 -17.65
CA LEU A 407 -3.91 25.99 -16.35
C LEU A 407 -4.46 25.09 -15.22
N ASP A 408 -5.70 24.61 -15.33
CA ASP A 408 -6.29 23.66 -14.37
C ASP A 408 -5.61 22.28 -14.37
N THR A 409 -4.80 21.98 -15.39
CA THR A 409 -3.95 20.79 -15.43
C THR A 409 -2.90 20.83 -14.32
N TYR A 410 -2.39 22.03 -14.02
CA TYR A 410 -1.30 22.24 -13.08
C TYR A 410 -1.76 22.81 -11.74
N LEU A 411 -2.87 23.55 -11.73
CA LEU A 411 -3.30 24.34 -10.58
C LEU A 411 -4.76 24.06 -10.20
N GLU A 412 -5.03 24.16 -8.90
CA GLU A 412 -6.37 24.12 -8.34
C GLU A 412 -6.54 25.20 -7.28
N ALA A 413 -7.63 25.95 -7.37
CA ALA A 413 -8.06 26.85 -6.32
C ALA A 413 -8.95 26.11 -5.31
N SER A 414 -8.69 26.39 -4.04
CA SER A 414 -9.47 25.96 -2.89
C SER A 414 -9.46 27.08 -1.88
N TYR A 415 -10.16 26.94 -0.76
CA TYR A 415 -10.01 27.86 0.36
C TYR A 415 -9.74 27.06 1.63
N LYS A 416 -8.96 27.64 2.54
CA LYS A 416 -8.61 27.02 3.82
C LYS A 416 -8.63 28.08 4.90
N TYR A 417 -9.13 27.69 6.06
CA TYR A 417 -9.09 28.53 7.25
C TYR A 417 -7.67 28.52 7.83
N TYR A 418 -7.08 29.70 8.01
CA TYR A 418 -5.71 29.85 8.52
C TYR A 418 -5.57 31.16 9.29
N ASN A 419 -5.09 31.10 10.54
CA ASN A 419 -4.91 32.24 11.45
C ASN A 419 -6.16 33.14 11.58
N GLY A 420 -7.32 32.55 11.88
CA GLY A 420 -8.56 33.31 12.11
C GLY A 420 -9.28 33.77 10.84
N GLU A 421 -8.73 33.49 9.65
CA GLU A 421 -9.26 34.00 8.38
C GLU A 421 -9.37 32.91 7.31
N TRP A 422 -10.45 32.96 6.52
CA TRP A 422 -10.57 32.16 5.31
C TRP A 422 -9.67 32.73 4.23
N ARG A 423 -8.73 31.92 3.76
CA ARG A 423 -7.78 32.31 2.71
C ARG A 423 -7.97 31.46 1.47
N LEU A 424 -7.94 32.11 0.31
CA LEU A 424 -7.86 31.42 -0.96
C LEU A 424 -6.49 30.73 -1.08
N ARG A 425 -6.51 29.44 -1.39
CA ARG A 425 -5.35 28.56 -1.49
C ARG A 425 -5.26 28.02 -2.91
N PHE A 426 -4.11 28.19 -3.54
CA PHE A 426 -3.78 27.54 -4.81
C PHE A 426 -2.82 26.38 -4.56
N THR A 427 -3.11 25.23 -5.16
CA THR A 427 -2.29 24.01 -5.03
C THR A 427 -1.82 23.58 -6.40
N ASN A 428 -0.53 23.25 -6.50
CA ASN A 428 0.02 22.60 -7.68
C ASN A 428 -0.28 21.11 -7.62
N LYS A 429 -0.97 20.58 -8.64
CA LYS A 429 -1.47 19.19 -8.66
C LYS A 429 -0.36 18.13 -8.79
N GLU A 430 0.81 18.50 -9.30
CA GLU A 430 1.93 17.56 -9.49
C GLU A 430 2.83 17.48 -8.24
N SER A 431 3.10 18.61 -7.61
CA SER A 431 4.04 18.72 -6.47
C SER A 431 3.35 18.78 -5.11
N ASN A 432 2.02 18.96 -5.07
CA ASN A 432 1.22 19.25 -3.88
C ASN A 432 1.66 20.51 -3.11
N ALA A 433 2.54 21.33 -3.67
CA ALA A 433 2.92 22.61 -3.10
C ALA A 433 1.73 23.59 -3.17
N SER A 434 1.52 24.35 -2.11
CA SER A 434 0.40 25.28 -2.04
C SER A 434 0.76 26.64 -1.44
N PHE A 435 0.09 27.68 -1.90
CA PHE A 435 0.26 29.05 -1.42
C PHE A 435 -1.08 29.72 -1.15
N PHE A 436 -1.09 30.71 -0.26
CA PHE A 436 -2.27 31.45 0.18
C PHE A 436 -2.23 32.88 -0.32
N VAL A 437 -3.37 33.41 -0.77
CA VAL A 437 -3.50 34.84 -1.05
C VAL A 437 -3.62 35.59 0.29
N LYS A 438 -2.79 36.62 0.48
CA LYS A 438 -2.75 37.44 1.71
C LYS A 438 -3.10 38.90 1.38
N ASP A 439 -3.82 39.58 2.28
CA ASP A 439 -4.13 41.00 2.12
C ASP A 439 -2.85 41.85 2.19
N ASN A 440 -2.63 42.66 1.14
CA ASN A 440 -1.65 43.74 1.05
C ASN A 440 -0.18 43.47 1.39
N LEU A 441 0.29 42.23 1.47
CA LEU A 441 1.72 41.94 1.65
C LEU A 441 2.13 40.62 0.99
N THR A 442 3.17 40.74 0.17
CA THR A 442 4.00 39.71 -0.46
C THR A 442 4.24 38.47 0.42
N ILE A 443 4.20 37.29 -0.21
CA ILE A 443 4.43 35.97 0.39
C ILE A 443 5.91 35.60 0.24
N PHE A 444 6.53 35.06 1.29
CA PHE A 444 7.80 34.30 1.19
C PHE A 444 7.53 32.80 1.35
N GLY A 445 8.21 31.98 0.54
CA GLY A 445 8.40 30.55 0.75
C GLY A 445 9.88 30.19 0.54
N GLU A 446 10.37 29.17 1.24
CA GLU A 446 11.79 28.75 1.25
C GLU A 446 12.36 28.32 -0.13
N ASN A 447 11.52 28.22 -1.17
CA ASN A 447 11.92 27.88 -2.54
C ASN A 447 11.46 28.89 -3.62
N GLY A 448 11.46 30.20 -3.31
CA GLY A 448 11.67 31.23 -4.35
C GLY A 448 10.50 31.59 -5.28
N PHE A 449 9.31 31.87 -4.75
CA PHE A 449 8.25 32.61 -5.47
C PHE A 449 7.95 33.92 -4.74
N ALA A 450 7.90 35.04 -5.47
CA ALA A 450 7.55 36.36 -4.94
C ALA A 450 6.36 36.93 -5.73
N PHE A 451 5.41 37.55 -5.03
CA PHE A 451 4.25 38.23 -5.60
C PHE A 451 4.28 39.72 -5.21
N ASP A 452 3.96 40.60 -6.17
CA ASP A 452 3.75 42.02 -5.93
C ASP A 452 2.39 42.42 -6.51
N THR A 453 1.46 42.88 -5.66
CA THR A 453 0.15 43.39 -6.08
C THR A 453 -0.24 44.61 -5.24
N TYR A 454 -0.76 45.63 -5.93
CA TYR A 454 -1.31 46.85 -5.36
C TYR A 454 -2.68 46.62 -4.72
N THR A 455 -2.77 47.00 -3.44
CA THR A 455 -3.92 47.56 -2.69
C THR A 455 -5.29 46.85 -2.78
N ILE A 456 -5.50 45.84 -1.94
CA ILE A 456 -6.82 45.53 -1.35
C ILE A 456 -7.07 46.59 -0.26
N LYS A 457 -7.87 47.62 -0.54
CA LYS A 457 -8.12 48.71 0.42
C LYS A 457 -9.36 48.41 1.26
N ASN A 458 -9.13 48.27 2.58
CA ASN A 458 -10.09 48.28 3.70
C ASN A 458 -11.05 47.07 3.82
N LEU A 459 -10.76 46.22 4.82
CA LEU A 459 -11.77 45.46 5.57
C LEU A 459 -12.29 46.37 6.70
N SER A 460 -13.57 46.75 6.68
CA SER A 460 -14.26 47.28 7.86
C SER A 460 -15.38 46.33 8.26
N ILE A 461 -15.61 46.28 9.58
CA ILE A 461 -16.58 45.48 10.33
C ILE A 461 -17.93 45.36 9.64
#